data_AF-A0A5A8CNJ7-F1
#
_entry.id   AF-A0A5A8CNJ7-F1
#
_cell.length_a   1.000
_cell.length_b   1.000
_cell.length_c   1.000
_cell.angle_alpha   90.00
_cell.angle_beta   90.00
_cell.angle_gamma   90.00
#
_symmetry.space_group_name_H-M   'P 1'
#
loop_
_entity.id
_entity.type
_entity.pdbx_description
1 polymer ?
#
loop_
_entity_poly.entity_id
_entity_poly.type
_entity_poly.pdbx_seq_one_letter_code
_entity_poly.pdbx_strand_id
1 'polypeptide(L)'
;MSTFGRVFRVTTFGESHCEGVGAIVDGCPPMMTLTEADIQPQLTRRRPGQSRLTTPRSEKDKVTILSGTERGMTLGTPIGLFVRNENVRPGDYKEMSVIPRPGHADYTYQVKYGIRAASGGGRSSARETIGRVAAGAIAEKWLAETWGTRIVTFVSSVGVIDLAPELLCHPSGRAWTREEVDSRGRLRVLRSAAHWKQIDAPAADGVEPDAGTKVSPEQAAADAADEAAFVAGSYGSGVACYRADDGTLFDRDGKTVASAEGALVTDEVITLRCPDPATASRMATLIRDVKSCQDSTGGVLTTVVDGMPVGLGEPCFDKLEAVLAHAMLSLPATKGFEIGSGFAGTRLRGSAHNDAFDLAGGAPDAWATAATAASGAAAAAAAAAAAAASASAAAAAASSAAAGALPPQSHPTLEQGRVLLRPRTNNAGGTLGGISTGAQLLFRVAIKPVSTIGRPQDTAGFDGAKGNLAARGRHDPCVLPRASPLVEGMTSLVLADLALQQRTRREPVALPPAAPADAPARAEKRAAESQEGESTAKRARDDTSA
;
A
#
# COMPACT_ATOMS: atom_id res chain seq x y z
N MET A 1 0.13 -22.22 1.64
CA MET A 1 1.57 -21.95 1.42
C MET A 1 1.90 -20.69 2.20
N SER A 2 3.01 -20.65 2.93
CA SER A 2 3.41 -19.49 3.76
C SER A 2 4.47 -18.61 3.08
N THR A 3 4.88 -18.97 1.87
CA THR A 3 5.92 -18.30 1.08
C THR A 3 5.33 -17.66 -0.17
N PHE A 4 5.78 -16.45 -0.49
CA PHE A 4 5.42 -15.68 -1.68
C PHE A 4 6.70 -15.20 -2.39
N GLY A 5 6.68 -15.14 -3.73
CA GLY A 5 7.81 -14.73 -4.57
C GLY A 5 8.73 -15.88 -5.01
N ARG A 6 9.60 -15.62 -6.00
CA ARG A 6 10.56 -16.60 -6.57
C ARG A 6 12.01 -16.31 -6.21
N VAL A 7 12.48 -15.08 -6.45
CA VAL A 7 13.82 -14.59 -6.16
C VAL A 7 13.79 -13.72 -4.91
N PHE A 8 12.96 -12.67 -4.90
CA PHE A 8 12.64 -11.93 -3.67
C PHE A 8 11.53 -12.68 -2.94
N ARG A 9 11.90 -13.54 -1.99
CA ARG A 9 10.98 -14.47 -1.34
C ARG A 9 10.65 -14.01 0.07
N VAL A 10 9.39 -14.09 0.43
CA VAL A 10 8.91 -13.78 1.78
C VAL A 10 8.19 -14.98 2.35
N THR A 11 8.64 -15.48 3.50
CA THR A 11 7.97 -16.53 4.26
C THR A 11 7.48 -15.98 5.59
N THR A 12 6.17 -15.99 5.85
CA THR A 12 5.63 -15.48 7.11
C THR A 12 5.47 -16.59 8.16
N PHE A 13 5.51 -16.24 9.45
CA PHE A 13 5.18 -17.14 10.57
C PHE A 13 4.38 -16.44 11.70
N GLY A 14 3.81 -17.24 12.61
CA GLY A 14 3.18 -16.81 13.87
C GLY A 14 1.67 -16.52 13.85
N GLU A 15 0.99 -16.77 14.96
CA GLU A 15 -0.45 -16.56 15.12
C GLU A 15 -0.75 -15.30 15.94
N SER A 16 -1.98 -14.78 15.82
CA SER A 16 -2.38 -13.53 16.48
C SER A 16 -2.43 -13.55 18.00
N HIS A 17 -2.37 -14.74 18.60
CA HIS A 17 -2.46 -14.97 20.05
C HIS A 17 -1.23 -15.70 20.61
N CYS A 18 -0.21 -15.94 19.79
CA CYS A 18 1.10 -16.45 20.22
C CYS A 18 2.01 -15.28 20.62
N GLU A 19 3.28 -15.56 20.94
CA GLU A 19 4.25 -14.55 21.40
C GLU A 19 4.50 -13.43 20.38
N GLY A 20 4.41 -13.75 19.09
CA GLY A 20 4.64 -12.78 18.03
C GLY A 20 4.33 -13.34 16.65
N VAL A 21 4.52 -12.49 15.66
CA VAL A 21 4.45 -12.80 14.24
C VAL A 21 5.70 -12.28 13.55
N GLY A 22 6.00 -12.79 12.36
CA GLY A 22 7.20 -12.37 11.67
C GLY A 22 7.27 -12.83 10.22
N ALA A 23 8.40 -12.53 9.60
CA ALA A 23 8.71 -12.93 8.24
C ALA A 23 10.21 -13.21 8.08
N ILE A 24 10.53 -14.05 7.12
CA ILE A 24 11.88 -14.25 6.60
C ILE A 24 11.87 -13.72 5.17
N VAL A 25 12.73 -12.74 4.90
CA VAL A 25 12.94 -12.17 3.57
C VAL A 25 14.24 -12.72 3.00
N ASP A 26 14.15 -13.41 1.87
CA ASP A 26 15.28 -14.01 1.18
C ASP A 26 15.42 -13.42 -0.23
N GLY A 27 16.65 -13.34 -0.73
CA GLY A 27 16.98 -12.71 -2.01
C GLY A 27 16.98 -11.17 -1.99
N CYS A 28 16.94 -10.53 -0.81
CA CYS A 28 17.19 -9.10 -0.71
C CYS A 28 18.64 -8.78 -1.11
N PRO A 29 18.90 -7.82 -2.02
CA PRO A 29 20.27 -7.49 -2.42
C PRO A 29 21.15 -7.02 -1.25
N PRO A 30 22.48 -7.29 -1.29
CA PRO A 30 23.42 -6.82 -0.28
C PRO A 30 23.68 -5.31 -0.40
N MET A 31 24.30 -4.74 0.63
CA MET A 31 24.80 -3.35 0.69
C MET A 31 23.71 -2.26 0.62
N MET A 32 22.45 -2.60 0.85
CA MET A 32 21.39 -1.62 1.06
C MET A 32 21.37 -1.21 2.53
N THR A 33 21.32 0.09 2.83
CA THR A 33 21.15 0.52 4.22
C THR A 33 19.80 0.06 4.74
N LEU A 34 19.77 -0.62 5.88
CA LEU A 34 18.54 -1.13 6.47
C LEU A 34 18.63 -1.19 8.00
N THR A 35 17.65 -0.56 8.63
CA THR A 35 17.40 -0.59 10.08
C THR A 35 15.91 -0.74 10.34
N GLU A 36 15.51 -1.04 11.58
CA GLU A 36 14.11 -1.09 11.98
C GLU A 36 13.36 0.22 11.69
N ALA A 37 14.05 1.36 11.74
CA ALA A 37 13.47 2.68 11.47
C ALA A 37 13.01 2.85 10.01
N ASP A 38 13.54 2.05 9.07
CA ASP A 38 13.10 2.04 7.67
C ASP A 38 11.79 1.27 7.48
N ILE A 39 11.52 0.29 8.35
CA ILE A 39 10.36 -0.60 8.27
C ILE A 39 9.20 -0.04 9.10
N GLN A 40 9.52 0.55 10.25
CA GLN A 40 8.55 1.00 11.24
C GLN A 40 7.49 1.98 10.69
N PRO A 41 7.78 2.93 9.79
CA PRO A 41 6.75 3.83 9.25
C PRO A 41 5.58 3.10 8.61
N GLN A 42 5.84 2.05 7.82
CA GLN A 42 4.78 1.26 7.19
C GLN A 42 3.98 0.43 8.21
N LEU A 43 4.66 -0.14 9.21
CA LEU A 43 3.99 -0.86 10.31
C LEU A 43 3.12 0.08 11.17
N THR A 44 3.63 1.27 11.47
CA THR A 44 2.89 2.32 12.16
C THR A 44 1.65 2.72 11.38
N ARG A 45 1.75 2.89 10.05
CA ARG A 45 0.60 3.19 9.16
C ARG A 45 -0.46 2.08 9.16
N ARG A 46 -0.05 0.82 9.30
CA ARG A 46 -0.93 -0.37 9.33
C ARG A 46 -1.56 -0.64 10.70
N ARG A 47 -1.00 -0.07 11.76
CA ARG A 47 -1.37 -0.34 13.16
C ARG A 47 -2.89 -0.23 13.39
N PRO A 48 -3.52 -1.18 14.12
CA PRO A 48 -4.91 -1.05 14.54
C PRO A 48 -5.07 0.07 15.59
N GLY A 49 -6.29 0.60 15.75
CA GLY A 49 -6.60 1.51 16.87
C GLY A 49 -5.98 2.90 16.78
N GLN A 50 -5.66 3.37 15.57
CA GLN A 50 -5.15 4.73 15.35
C GLN A 50 -6.18 5.83 15.64
N SER A 51 -7.47 5.49 15.70
CA SER A 51 -8.54 6.44 16.03
C SER A 51 -9.67 5.74 16.77
N ARG A 52 -10.46 6.50 17.55
CA ARG A 52 -11.65 5.97 18.24
C ARG A 52 -12.68 5.38 17.28
N LEU A 53 -12.62 5.71 15.98
CA LEU A 53 -13.43 5.10 14.92
C LEU A 53 -13.05 3.64 14.61
N THR A 54 -11.79 3.26 14.85
CA THR A 54 -11.25 1.92 14.60
C THR A 54 -11.31 1.03 15.85
N THR A 55 -10.90 -0.23 15.70
CA THR A 55 -10.81 -1.20 16.80
C THR A 55 -9.97 -0.65 17.97
N PRO A 56 -10.40 -0.77 19.24
CA PRO A 56 -9.63 -0.30 20.41
C PRO A 56 -8.45 -1.21 20.77
N ARG A 57 -7.84 -1.87 19.78
CA ARG A 57 -6.63 -2.64 19.94
C ARG A 57 -5.44 -1.70 19.81
N SER A 58 -4.72 -1.48 20.91
CA SER A 58 -3.44 -0.77 20.90
C SER A 58 -2.31 -1.79 20.91
N GLU A 59 -1.58 -1.84 19.80
CA GLU A 59 -0.41 -2.69 19.57
C GLU A 59 0.64 -1.80 18.94
N LYS A 60 1.84 -1.67 19.49
CA LYS A 60 2.85 -0.77 18.91
C LYS A 60 3.45 -1.32 17.60
N ASP A 61 3.27 -2.63 17.36
CA ASP A 61 3.79 -3.36 16.20
C ASP A 61 5.29 -3.02 15.95
N LYS A 62 6.09 -3.05 17.03
CA LYS A 62 7.53 -2.80 16.96
C LYS A 62 8.23 -3.98 16.28
N VAL A 63 8.98 -3.68 15.23
CA VAL A 63 9.80 -4.67 14.52
C VAL A 63 11.18 -4.79 15.13
N THR A 64 11.73 -6.00 15.07
CA THR A 64 13.11 -6.32 15.38
C THR A 64 13.70 -7.11 14.23
N ILE A 65 14.85 -6.66 13.72
CA ILE A 65 15.63 -7.41 12.74
C ILE A 65 16.48 -8.43 13.51
N LEU A 66 16.30 -9.72 13.20
CA LEU A 66 16.99 -10.82 13.86
C LEU A 66 18.27 -11.25 13.12
N SER A 67 18.32 -11.05 11.80
CA SER A 67 19.43 -11.50 10.94
C SER A 67 19.44 -10.72 9.62
N GLY A 68 20.45 -10.96 8.78
CA GLY A 68 20.50 -10.46 7.39
C GLY A 68 21.01 -9.03 7.25
N THR A 69 21.32 -8.36 8.37
CA THR A 69 21.96 -7.03 8.38
C THR A 69 23.18 -7.01 9.30
N GLU A 70 24.21 -6.27 8.92
CA GLU A 70 25.37 -5.95 9.76
C GLU A 70 25.76 -4.50 9.57
N ARG A 71 26.06 -3.78 10.66
CA ARG A 71 26.43 -2.33 10.63
C ARG A 71 25.42 -1.47 9.84
N GLY A 72 24.14 -1.81 9.93
CA GLY A 72 23.05 -1.09 9.25
C GLY A 72 22.98 -1.35 7.74
N MET A 73 23.62 -2.39 7.22
CA MET A 73 23.61 -2.76 5.81
C MET A 73 23.10 -4.19 5.63
N THR A 74 22.36 -4.45 4.55
CA THR A 74 21.96 -5.82 4.17
C THR A 74 23.16 -6.64 3.73
N LEU A 75 23.19 -7.92 4.12
CA LEU A 75 24.28 -8.84 3.80
C LEU A 75 24.05 -9.64 2.50
N GLY A 76 22.85 -9.58 1.94
CA GLY A 76 22.40 -10.49 0.88
C GLY A 76 21.95 -11.87 1.39
N THR A 77 22.08 -12.11 2.69
CA THR A 77 21.59 -13.31 3.39
C THR A 77 20.16 -13.10 3.90
N PRO A 78 19.43 -14.17 4.30
CA PRO A 78 18.06 -14.05 4.78
C PRO A 78 17.89 -13.09 5.97
N ILE A 79 16.95 -12.16 5.83
CA ILE A 79 16.57 -11.17 6.84
C ILE A 79 15.40 -11.72 7.66
N GLY A 80 15.64 -12.01 8.93
CA GLY A 80 14.61 -12.41 9.88
C GLY A 80 13.95 -11.19 10.53
N LEU A 81 12.62 -11.14 10.54
CA LEU A 81 11.82 -10.08 11.12
C LEU A 81 10.89 -10.65 12.19
N PHE A 82 10.85 -10.00 13.35
CA PHE A 82 9.98 -10.37 14.45
C PHE A 82 9.21 -9.16 14.99
N VAL A 83 7.92 -9.37 15.28
CA VAL A 83 7.03 -8.39 15.92
C VAL A 83 6.27 -9.08 17.05
N ARG A 84 6.45 -8.57 18.27
CA ARG A 84 5.81 -9.12 19.47
C ARG A 84 4.31 -8.79 19.50
N ASN A 85 3.49 -9.72 19.99
CA ASN A 85 2.09 -9.46 20.33
C ASN A 85 1.99 -9.00 21.78
N GLU A 86 1.52 -7.78 22.03
CA GLU A 86 1.46 -7.18 23.38
C GLU A 86 0.03 -7.15 23.96
N ASN A 87 -1.01 -7.14 23.10
CA ASN A 87 -2.40 -6.96 23.52
C ASN A 87 -3.27 -8.20 23.23
N VAL A 88 -2.81 -9.37 23.68
CA VAL A 88 -3.53 -10.63 23.51
C VAL A 88 -4.62 -10.75 24.58
N ARG A 89 -5.89 -10.87 24.16
CA ARG A 89 -7.05 -11.17 25.04
C ARG A 89 -7.68 -12.50 24.66
N PRO A 90 -7.31 -13.62 25.32
CA PRO A 90 -7.84 -14.94 24.97
C PRO A 90 -9.35 -15.11 25.29
N GLY A 91 -9.87 -14.35 26.25
CA GLY A 91 -11.25 -14.49 26.75
C GLY A 91 -12.35 -14.06 25.78
N ASP A 92 -12.04 -13.16 24.82
CA ASP A 92 -13.02 -12.58 23.90
C ASP A 92 -13.61 -13.60 22.90
N TYR A 93 -13.04 -14.82 22.80
CA TYR A 93 -13.35 -15.80 21.73
C TYR A 93 -13.98 -17.11 22.20
N LYS A 94 -14.35 -17.25 23.48
CA LYS A 94 -14.86 -18.53 24.04
C LYS A 94 -16.09 -19.08 23.30
N GLU A 95 -17.07 -18.22 22.99
CA GLU A 95 -18.30 -18.60 22.29
C GLU A 95 -18.03 -18.97 20.81
N MET A 96 -17.00 -18.37 20.19
CA MET A 96 -16.59 -18.62 18.80
C MET A 96 -15.85 -19.96 18.62
N SER A 97 -15.61 -20.69 19.69
CA SER A 97 -15.00 -22.01 19.65
C SER A 97 -15.97 -23.10 19.18
N VAL A 98 -17.30 -22.85 19.18
CA VAL A 98 -18.32 -23.87 18.85
C VAL A 98 -19.11 -23.51 17.57
N ILE A 99 -19.12 -22.24 17.20
CA ILE A 99 -19.83 -21.73 16.01
C ILE A 99 -18.80 -21.09 15.05
N PRO A 100 -18.71 -21.51 13.77
CA PRO A 100 -17.89 -20.83 12.78
C PRO A 100 -18.42 -19.43 12.51
N ARG A 101 -17.55 -18.42 12.49
CA ARG A 101 -17.97 -17.05 12.18
C ARG A 101 -18.37 -16.94 10.70
N PRO A 102 -19.57 -16.42 10.38
CA PRO A 102 -19.97 -16.17 9.00
C PRO A 102 -18.93 -15.33 8.26
N GLY A 103 -18.58 -15.75 7.04
CA GLY A 103 -17.61 -15.05 6.19
C GLY A 103 -16.13 -15.13 6.64
N HIS A 104 -15.80 -15.92 7.67
CA HIS A 104 -14.42 -16.27 8.07
C HIS A 104 -14.00 -17.64 7.57
N ALA A 105 -12.71 -17.94 7.75
CA ALA A 105 -12.12 -19.21 7.38
C ALA A 105 -12.43 -20.36 8.36
N ASP A 106 -13.07 -20.11 9.52
CA ASP A 106 -13.18 -21.07 10.63
C ASP A 106 -13.67 -22.46 10.20
N TYR A 107 -14.76 -22.50 9.43
CA TYR A 107 -15.30 -23.75 8.85
C TYR A 107 -14.28 -24.43 7.91
N THR A 108 -13.82 -23.69 6.90
CA THR A 108 -12.89 -24.24 5.91
C THR A 108 -11.56 -24.68 6.52
N TYR A 109 -11.09 -24.02 7.57
CA TYR A 109 -9.87 -24.36 8.28
C TYR A 109 -10.04 -25.67 9.04
N GLN A 110 -11.17 -25.82 9.76
CA GLN A 110 -11.51 -27.05 10.47
C GLN A 110 -11.63 -28.24 9.51
N VAL A 111 -12.36 -28.07 8.40
CA VAL A 111 -12.55 -29.15 7.41
C VAL A 111 -11.23 -29.52 6.72
N LYS A 112 -10.40 -28.54 6.40
CA LYS A 112 -9.14 -28.76 5.68
C LYS A 112 -8.06 -29.41 6.54
N TYR A 113 -7.94 -29.00 7.81
CA TYR A 113 -6.81 -29.37 8.66
C TYR A 113 -7.18 -30.25 9.86
N GLY A 114 -8.48 -30.48 10.11
CA GLY A 114 -8.96 -31.21 11.29
C GLY A 114 -8.78 -30.44 12.62
N ILE A 115 -8.14 -29.27 12.60
CA ILE A 115 -7.88 -28.44 13.78
C ILE A 115 -7.92 -26.95 13.40
N ARG A 116 -8.29 -26.12 14.38
CA ARG A 116 -8.19 -24.66 14.31
C ARG A 116 -7.65 -24.10 15.62
N ALA A 117 -7.06 -22.91 15.57
CA ALA A 117 -6.69 -22.19 16.76
C ALA A 117 -7.96 -21.74 17.51
N ALA A 118 -8.25 -22.35 18.66
CA ALA A 118 -9.42 -21.99 19.47
C ALA A 118 -9.34 -20.57 20.06
N SER A 119 -8.15 -19.96 20.07
CA SER A 119 -7.89 -18.62 20.61
C SER A 119 -8.31 -17.46 19.70
N GLY A 120 -8.76 -17.73 18.47
CA GLY A 120 -9.24 -16.69 17.53
C GLY A 120 -8.97 -17.03 16.06
N GLY A 121 -8.68 -16.01 15.24
CA GLY A 121 -8.48 -16.18 13.80
C GLY A 121 -7.23 -16.98 13.38
N GLY A 122 -6.38 -17.39 14.32
CA GLY A 122 -5.18 -18.18 14.07
C GLY A 122 -4.34 -17.60 12.93
N ARG A 123 -3.95 -18.47 11.98
CA ARG A 123 -3.19 -18.07 10.78
C ARG A 123 -3.97 -17.33 9.71
N SER A 124 -5.30 -17.42 9.72
CA SER A 124 -6.18 -16.64 8.83
C SER A 124 -6.42 -15.21 9.34
N SER A 125 -5.86 -14.86 10.50
CA SER A 125 -5.97 -13.54 11.09
C SER A 125 -5.26 -12.48 10.26
N ALA A 126 -5.86 -11.29 10.16
CA ALA A 126 -5.22 -10.12 9.59
C ALA A 126 -3.93 -9.71 10.33
N ARG A 127 -3.59 -10.32 11.49
CA ARG A 127 -2.29 -10.13 12.16
C ARG A 127 -1.13 -10.67 11.33
N GLU A 128 -1.34 -11.74 10.56
CA GLU A 128 -0.32 -12.31 9.67
C GLU A 128 0.25 -11.28 8.69
N THR A 129 -0.56 -10.31 8.29
CA THR A 129 -0.18 -9.28 7.33
C THR A 129 0.92 -8.33 7.83
N ILE A 130 1.26 -8.36 9.13
CA ILE A 130 2.45 -7.66 9.67
C ILE A 130 3.70 -8.10 8.92
N GLY A 131 3.90 -9.42 8.77
CA GLY A 131 5.09 -9.95 8.10
C GLY A 131 5.16 -9.48 6.65
N ARG A 132 4.01 -9.38 5.97
CA ARG A 132 3.91 -8.89 4.59
C ARG A 132 4.23 -7.40 4.46
N VAL A 133 3.70 -6.57 5.36
CA VAL A 133 4.00 -5.12 5.38
C VAL A 133 5.46 -4.87 5.70
N ALA A 134 6.01 -5.59 6.70
CA ALA A 134 7.40 -5.43 7.09
C ALA A 134 8.36 -5.82 5.95
N ALA A 135 8.13 -6.96 5.31
CA ALA A 135 8.90 -7.39 4.15
C ALA A 135 8.69 -6.45 2.94
N GLY A 136 7.46 -5.98 2.73
CA GLY A 136 7.12 -5.02 1.69
C GLY A 136 7.84 -3.69 1.85
N ALA A 137 8.07 -3.21 3.08
CA ALA A 137 8.83 -2.00 3.34
C ALA A 137 10.32 -2.12 2.93
N ILE A 138 10.92 -3.30 3.13
CA ILE A 138 12.28 -3.60 2.66
C ILE A 138 12.33 -3.55 1.13
N ALA A 139 11.39 -4.22 0.47
CA ALA A 139 11.28 -4.22 -0.99
C ALA A 139 11.02 -2.80 -1.55
N GLU A 140 10.16 -2.04 -0.89
CA GLU A 140 9.83 -0.67 -1.27
C GLU A 140 11.06 0.24 -1.21
N LYS A 141 11.82 0.17 -0.10
CA LYS A 141 13.07 0.93 0.05
C LYS A 141 14.04 0.61 -1.08
N TRP A 142 14.22 -0.67 -1.38
CA TRP A 142 15.11 -1.10 -2.45
C TRP A 142 14.68 -0.58 -3.83
N LEU A 143 13.38 -0.64 -4.14
CA LEU A 143 12.82 -0.12 -5.39
C LEU A 143 13.00 1.41 -5.48
N ALA A 144 12.77 2.12 -4.38
CA ALA A 144 12.92 3.57 -4.31
C ALA A 144 14.40 4.01 -4.50
N GLU A 145 15.35 3.37 -3.82
CA GLU A 145 16.78 3.70 -3.95
C GLU A 145 17.34 3.34 -5.33
N THR A 146 16.83 2.27 -5.95
CA THR A 146 17.33 1.82 -7.25
C THR A 146 16.75 2.62 -8.41
N TRP A 147 15.45 2.87 -8.41
CA TRP A 147 14.72 3.42 -9.57
C TRP A 147 13.92 4.67 -9.27
N GLY A 148 13.89 5.15 -8.02
CA GLY A 148 13.00 6.22 -7.61
C GLY A 148 11.53 5.81 -7.64
N THR A 149 11.23 4.50 -7.64
CA THR A 149 9.86 3.98 -7.68
C THR A 149 9.09 4.37 -6.42
N ARG A 150 7.88 4.91 -6.62
CA ARG A 150 6.99 5.36 -5.53
C ARG A 150 5.67 4.63 -5.63
N ILE A 151 5.26 3.97 -4.55
CA ILE A 151 4.03 3.17 -4.51
C ILE A 151 3.09 3.83 -3.51
N VAL A 152 1.94 4.31 -3.98
CA VAL A 152 0.97 5.03 -3.14
C VAL A 152 -0.39 4.38 -3.28
N THR A 153 -0.96 3.97 -2.15
CA THR A 153 -2.34 3.46 -2.08
C THR A 153 -3.22 4.39 -1.27
N PHE A 154 -4.40 4.70 -1.79
CA PHE A 154 -5.41 5.50 -1.11
C PHE A 154 -6.80 4.86 -1.19
N VAL A 155 -7.67 5.23 -0.26
CA VAL A 155 -9.06 4.82 -0.21
C VAL A 155 -9.85 5.62 -1.24
N SER A 156 -10.39 4.94 -2.24
CA SER A 156 -11.18 5.56 -3.31
C SER A 156 -12.68 5.29 -3.18
N SER A 157 -13.11 4.32 -2.36
CA SER A 157 -14.52 4.22 -1.95
C SER A 157 -14.68 3.59 -0.57
N VAL A 158 -15.75 3.96 0.14
CA VAL A 158 -16.24 3.28 1.34
C VAL A 158 -17.76 3.12 1.21
N GLY A 159 -18.25 1.88 1.25
CA GLY A 159 -19.66 1.58 1.01
C GLY A 159 -20.15 2.17 -0.32
N VAL A 160 -21.09 3.12 -0.23
CA VAL A 160 -21.70 3.82 -1.38
C VAL A 160 -21.05 5.18 -1.69
N ILE A 161 -20.00 5.55 -0.97
CA ILE A 161 -19.31 6.83 -1.14
C ILE A 161 -18.07 6.59 -1.99
N ASP A 162 -18.10 7.09 -3.23
CA ASP A 162 -16.98 7.05 -4.16
C ASP A 162 -16.25 8.39 -4.22
N LEU A 163 -14.93 8.32 -4.40
CA LEU A 163 -14.09 9.43 -4.81
C LEU A 163 -14.39 9.80 -6.27
N ALA A 164 -14.41 11.09 -6.58
CA ALA A 164 -14.61 11.56 -7.94
C ALA A 164 -13.54 10.97 -8.90
N PRO A 165 -13.91 10.48 -10.10
CA PRO A 165 -12.98 9.83 -11.03
C PRO A 165 -11.76 10.69 -11.41
N GLU A 166 -11.95 12.00 -11.53
CA GLU A 166 -10.92 13.01 -11.78
C GLU A 166 -9.89 13.15 -10.66
N LEU A 167 -10.21 12.72 -9.43
CA LEU A 167 -9.31 12.74 -8.27
C LEU A 167 -8.57 11.42 -8.05
N LEU A 168 -8.78 10.41 -8.91
CA LEU A 168 -7.96 9.21 -8.95
C LEU A 168 -6.50 9.52 -9.31
N CYS A 169 -6.26 10.66 -9.97
CA CYS A 169 -4.94 11.27 -10.15
C CYS A 169 -4.85 12.62 -9.44
N HIS A 170 -3.64 13.11 -9.21
CA HIS A 170 -3.46 14.47 -8.73
C HIS A 170 -3.97 15.46 -9.81
N PRO A 171 -4.63 16.58 -9.45
CA PRO A 171 -5.13 17.56 -10.42
C PRO A 171 -4.05 18.15 -11.35
N SER A 172 -2.78 18.14 -10.93
CA SER A 172 -1.64 18.55 -11.76
C SER A 172 -1.14 17.47 -12.72
N GLY A 173 -1.80 16.31 -12.78
CA GLY A 173 -1.48 15.18 -13.66
C GLY A 173 -0.42 14.19 -13.17
N ARG A 174 0.22 14.45 -12.02
CA ARG A 174 1.14 13.47 -11.40
C ARG A 174 0.40 12.46 -10.53
N ALA A 175 1.14 11.47 -10.03
CA ALA A 175 0.65 10.62 -8.94
C ALA A 175 0.56 11.42 -7.63
N TRP A 176 -0.44 11.10 -6.80
CA TRP A 176 -0.50 11.55 -5.41
C TRP A 176 0.74 11.07 -4.65
N THR A 177 1.30 11.90 -3.77
CA THR A 177 2.33 11.41 -2.85
C THR A 177 1.69 10.77 -1.62
N ARG A 178 2.44 9.88 -0.95
CA ARG A 178 2.00 9.29 0.33
C ARG A 178 1.69 10.35 1.38
N GLU A 179 2.54 11.37 1.49
CA GLU A 179 2.36 12.46 2.44
C GLU A 179 1.08 13.25 2.18
N GLU A 180 0.74 13.50 0.93
CA GLU A 180 -0.52 14.16 0.56
C GLU A 180 -1.75 13.32 0.90
N VAL A 181 -1.72 12.04 0.56
CA VAL A 181 -2.82 11.11 0.87
C VAL A 181 -3.03 11.02 2.39
N ASP A 182 -1.93 10.92 3.14
CA ASP A 182 -1.97 10.74 4.59
C ASP A 182 -2.39 12.03 5.30
N SER A 183 -1.93 13.21 4.86
CA SER A 183 -2.30 14.52 5.44
C SER A 183 -3.71 14.99 5.05
N ARG A 184 -4.08 14.92 3.77
CA ARG A 184 -5.41 15.33 3.30
C ARG A 184 -6.51 14.40 3.80
N GLY A 185 -6.19 13.12 3.94
CA GLY A 185 -7.09 12.11 4.50
C GLY A 185 -7.21 12.18 6.02
N ARG A 186 -6.51 13.12 6.70
CA ARG A 186 -6.54 13.29 8.14
C ARG A 186 -7.59 14.34 8.52
N LEU A 187 -8.57 13.91 9.30
CA LEU A 187 -9.69 14.73 9.75
C LEU A 187 -9.73 14.75 11.27
N ARG A 188 -9.73 15.95 11.85
CA ARG A 188 -10.02 16.16 13.26
C ARG A 188 -11.52 16.23 13.49
N VAL A 189 -12.02 15.47 14.45
CA VAL A 189 -13.45 15.46 14.79
C VAL A 189 -13.80 16.72 15.57
N LEU A 190 -14.90 17.36 15.17
CA LEU A 190 -15.51 18.47 15.88
C LEU A 190 -16.81 17.99 16.51
N ARG A 191 -17.08 18.44 17.74
CA ARG A 191 -18.30 18.10 18.49
C ARG A 191 -19.09 19.34 18.84
N SER A 192 -20.41 19.23 18.88
CA SER A 192 -21.31 20.33 19.20
C SER A 192 -21.24 20.66 20.69
N ALA A 193 -21.01 21.93 21.04
CA ALA A 193 -21.05 22.41 22.41
C ALA A 193 -22.44 22.22 23.08
N ALA A 194 -23.49 22.00 22.28
CA ALA A 194 -24.83 21.69 22.78
C ALA A 194 -24.97 20.24 23.26
N HIS A 195 -24.13 19.33 22.76
CA HIS A 195 -24.24 17.88 23.02
C HIS A 195 -23.04 17.30 23.76
N TRP A 196 -21.90 18.00 23.74
CA TRP A 196 -20.65 17.51 24.30
C TRP A 196 -19.95 18.53 25.17
N LYS A 197 -19.28 18.03 26.21
CA LYS A 197 -18.40 18.80 27.10
C LYS A 197 -17.12 18.01 27.36
N GLN A 198 -15.99 18.70 27.30
CA GLN A 198 -14.72 18.15 27.75
C GLN A 198 -14.68 18.11 29.29
N ILE A 199 -14.49 16.91 29.82
CA ILE A 199 -14.39 16.62 31.26
C ILE A 199 -12.94 16.31 31.60
N ASP A 200 -12.30 15.42 30.82
CA ASP A 200 -10.89 15.08 31.00
C ASP A 200 -9.99 16.14 30.34
N ALA A 201 -8.83 16.41 30.95
CA ALA A 201 -7.81 17.22 30.31
C ALA A 201 -7.41 16.59 28.96
N PRO A 202 -7.24 17.39 27.88
CA PRO A 202 -6.82 16.86 26.60
C PRO A 202 -5.47 16.16 26.73
N ALA A 203 -5.19 15.23 25.82
CA ALA A 203 -3.85 14.68 25.67
C ALA A 203 -2.82 15.82 25.50
N ALA A 204 -1.58 15.58 25.94
CA ALA A 204 -0.50 16.56 25.81
C ALA A 204 -0.38 17.05 24.36
N ASP A 205 -0.06 18.34 24.17
CA ASP A 205 0.06 18.95 22.85
C ASP A 205 0.95 18.12 21.91
N GLY A 206 0.41 17.78 20.73
CA GLY A 206 1.09 16.97 19.73
C GLY A 206 0.99 15.45 19.93
N VAL A 207 0.32 14.96 20.98
CA VAL A 207 0.09 13.53 21.21
C VAL A 207 -1.35 13.17 20.87
N GLU A 208 -1.54 12.46 19.75
CA GLU A 208 -2.86 11.92 19.37
C GLU A 208 -3.16 10.64 20.18
N PRO A 209 -4.28 10.59 20.91
CA PRO A 209 -4.62 9.41 21.70
C PRO A 209 -5.10 8.26 20.82
N ASP A 210 -4.46 7.09 20.96
CA ASP A 210 -4.93 5.85 20.35
C ASP A 210 -6.35 5.50 20.85
N ALA A 211 -7.09 4.71 20.08
CA ALA A 211 -8.43 4.20 20.41
C ALA A 211 -8.52 3.46 21.77
N GLY A 212 -7.38 2.96 22.26
CA GLY A 212 -7.27 2.25 23.54
C GLY A 212 -6.94 3.14 24.74
N THR A 213 -6.77 4.45 24.55
CA THR A 213 -6.48 5.41 25.62
C THR A 213 -7.68 5.47 26.58
N LYS A 214 -7.45 5.20 27.86
CA LYS A 214 -8.51 5.19 28.87
C LYS A 214 -8.89 6.64 29.20
N VAL A 215 -10.18 6.92 29.12
CA VAL A 215 -10.81 8.16 29.61
C VAL A 215 -11.62 7.86 30.87
N SER A 216 -11.99 8.88 31.63
CA SER A 216 -12.88 8.73 32.78
C SER A 216 -14.25 8.17 32.34
N PRO A 217 -14.98 7.48 33.22
CA PRO A 217 -16.33 7.00 32.90
C PRO A 217 -17.28 8.13 32.50
N GLU A 218 -17.11 9.32 33.06
CA GLU A 218 -17.91 10.50 32.75
C GLU A 218 -17.60 11.03 31.34
N GLN A 219 -16.32 11.12 30.97
CA GLN A 219 -15.91 11.48 29.61
C GLN A 219 -16.40 10.44 28.59
N ALA A 220 -16.29 9.14 28.89
CA ALA A 220 -16.80 8.08 28.02
C ALA A 220 -18.32 8.18 27.80
N ALA A 221 -19.08 8.52 28.85
CA ALA A 221 -20.52 8.71 28.76
C ALA A 221 -20.88 9.94 27.91
N ALA A 222 -20.16 11.06 28.08
CA ALA A 222 -20.33 12.25 27.26
C ALA A 222 -20.01 11.98 25.79
N ASP A 223 -18.94 11.24 25.51
CA ASP A 223 -18.56 10.83 24.16
C ASP A 223 -19.63 9.95 23.50
N ALA A 224 -20.17 8.99 24.23
CA ALA A 224 -21.21 8.09 23.72
C ALA A 224 -22.54 8.83 23.45
N ALA A 225 -22.92 9.77 24.31
CA ALA A 225 -24.12 10.58 24.13
C ALA A 225 -24.02 11.50 22.90
N ASP A 226 -22.86 12.13 22.71
CA ASP A 226 -22.61 12.97 21.54
C ASP A 226 -22.61 12.15 20.24
N GLU A 227 -21.97 10.98 20.25
CA GLU A 227 -21.98 10.08 19.08
C GLU A 227 -23.40 9.64 18.72
N ALA A 228 -24.24 9.34 19.72
CA ALA A 228 -25.65 9.02 19.49
C ALA A 228 -26.42 10.20 18.87
N ALA A 229 -26.15 11.44 19.31
CA ALA A 229 -26.74 12.64 18.72
C ALA A 229 -26.26 12.88 17.28
N PHE A 230 -24.98 12.67 17.00
CA PHE A 230 -24.42 12.75 15.65
C PHE A 230 -25.11 11.77 14.70
N VAL A 231 -25.19 10.50 15.09
CA VAL A 231 -25.83 9.43 14.29
C VAL A 231 -27.32 9.69 14.11
N ALA A 232 -28.01 10.19 15.13
CA ALA A 232 -29.44 10.50 15.07
C ALA A 232 -29.79 11.70 14.17
N GLY A 233 -28.80 12.39 13.59
CA GLY A 233 -29.05 13.52 12.69
C GLY A 233 -29.09 14.89 13.39
N SER A 234 -28.77 14.97 14.68
CA SER A 234 -28.81 16.25 15.42
C SER A 234 -27.79 17.26 14.90
N TYR A 235 -26.73 16.79 14.24
CA TYR A 235 -25.79 17.62 13.48
C TYR A 235 -26.39 17.85 12.09
N GLY A 236 -27.14 18.95 11.94
CA GLY A 236 -27.74 19.35 10.67
C GLY A 236 -26.71 19.72 9.59
N SER A 237 -27.15 19.84 8.34
CA SER A 237 -26.28 20.33 7.26
C SER A 237 -25.80 21.75 7.58
N GLY A 238 -24.52 22.03 7.30
CA GLY A 238 -23.86 23.28 7.67
C GLY A 238 -23.30 23.34 9.09
N VAL A 239 -23.47 22.30 9.91
CA VAL A 239 -22.77 22.20 11.22
C VAL A 239 -21.40 21.59 11.00
N ALA A 240 -20.34 22.27 11.45
CA ALA A 240 -18.96 21.79 11.32
C ALA A 240 -18.75 20.51 12.16
N CYS A 241 -18.46 19.41 11.48
CA CYS A 241 -18.25 18.08 12.07
C CYS A 241 -16.79 17.61 11.97
N TYR A 242 -16.07 18.13 10.97
CA TYR A 242 -14.69 17.75 10.69
C TYR A 242 -13.86 18.97 10.36
N ARG A 243 -12.59 18.95 10.74
CA ARG A 243 -11.57 19.91 10.33
C ARG A 243 -10.41 19.19 9.68
N ALA A 244 -10.09 19.54 8.44
CA ALA A 244 -8.90 19.06 7.76
C ALA A 244 -7.63 19.79 8.27
N ASP A 245 -6.46 19.22 7.97
CA ASP A 245 -5.17 19.78 8.40
C ASP A 245 -4.89 21.19 7.85
N ASP A 246 -5.43 21.53 6.68
CA ASP A 246 -5.34 22.87 6.11
C ASP A 246 -6.28 23.89 6.79
N GLY A 247 -7.07 23.46 7.77
CA GLY A 247 -8.02 24.28 8.51
C GLY A 247 -9.43 24.31 7.93
N THR A 248 -9.66 23.70 6.76
CA THR A 248 -11.00 23.66 6.13
C THR A 248 -11.98 22.88 6.99
N LEU A 249 -13.18 23.42 7.16
CA LEU A 249 -14.25 22.83 7.94
C LEU A 249 -15.26 22.13 7.03
N PHE A 250 -15.70 20.95 7.43
CA PHE A 250 -16.69 20.16 6.70
C PHE A 250 -17.84 19.74 7.60
N ASP A 251 -19.05 19.75 7.06
CA ASP A 251 -20.21 19.12 7.68
C ASP A 251 -20.20 17.59 7.47
N ARG A 252 -21.22 16.91 7.98
CA ARG A 252 -21.36 15.45 7.85
C ARG A 252 -21.47 14.96 6.40
N ASP A 253 -21.91 15.82 5.48
CA ASP A 253 -22.09 15.52 4.07
C ASP A 253 -20.86 15.91 3.23
N GLY A 254 -19.78 16.35 3.88
CA GLY A 254 -18.55 16.79 3.23
C GLY A 254 -18.67 18.15 2.55
N LYS A 255 -19.70 18.95 2.88
CA LYS A 255 -19.81 20.33 2.38
C LYS A 255 -18.95 21.24 3.25
N THR A 256 -18.27 22.19 2.61
CA THR A 256 -17.47 23.19 3.32
C THR A 256 -18.37 24.09 4.18
N VAL A 257 -17.94 24.36 5.40
CA VAL A 257 -18.63 25.23 6.36
C VAL A 257 -17.78 26.47 6.64
N ALA A 258 -18.41 27.64 6.68
CA ALA A 258 -17.71 28.92 6.85
C ALA A 258 -17.27 29.21 8.30
N SER A 259 -17.95 28.63 9.29
CA SER A 259 -17.74 28.91 10.72
C SER A 259 -17.75 27.62 11.54
N ALA A 260 -16.89 27.57 12.57
CA ALA A 260 -16.90 26.56 13.63
C ALA A 260 -17.68 27.03 14.86
N GLU A 261 -18.54 28.05 14.74
CA GLU A 261 -19.33 28.57 15.86
C GLU A 261 -20.19 27.45 16.48
N GLY A 262 -20.04 27.26 17.79
CA GLY A 262 -20.70 26.16 18.51
C GLY A 262 -20.02 24.79 18.37
N ALA A 263 -18.93 24.66 17.60
CA ALA A 263 -18.16 23.43 17.46
C ALA A 263 -16.89 23.46 18.33
N LEU A 264 -16.69 22.40 19.11
CA LEU A 264 -15.53 22.16 19.97
C LEU A 264 -14.55 21.23 19.25
N VAL A 265 -13.29 21.63 19.23
CA VAL A 265 -12.20 20.86 18.64
C VAL A 265 -11.80 19.74 19.60
N THR A 266 -11.78 18.50 19.11
CA THR A 266 -11.36 17.35 19.92
C THR A 266 -9.91 16.93 19.64
N ASP A 267 -9.38 16.07 20.52
CA ASP A 267 -8.13 15.34 20.31
C ASP A 267 -8.28 14.17 19.30
N GLU A 268 -9.50 13.87 18.86
CA GLU A 268 -9.80 12.74 17.99
C GLU A 268 -9.46 13.05 16.53
N VAL A 269 -8.61 12.19 15.96
CA VAL A 269 -8.18 12.28 14.57
C VAL A 269 -8.53 11.00 13.85
N ILE A 270 -9.15 11.12 12.69
CA ILE A 270 -9.51 10.02 11.79
C ILE A 270 -8.60 10.12 10.58
N THR A 271 -7.82 9.07 10.33
CA THR A 271 -6.99 8.96 9.11
C THR A 271 -7.67 8.00 8.14
N LEU A 272 -8.30 8.54 7.10
CA LEU A 272 -8.97 7.72 6.08
C LEU A 272 -8.08 7.39 4.88
N ARG A 273 -6.95 8.10 4.71
CA ARG A 273 -6.07 7.95 3.54
C ARG A 273 -6.82 8.12 2.22
N CYS A 274 -7.70 9.11 2.17
CA CYS A 274 -8.39 9.56 0.96
C CYS A 274 -7.78 10.92 0.57
N PRO A 275 -7.42 11.14 -0.71
CA PRO A 275 -6.76 12.37 -1.14
C PRO A 275 -7.67 13.61 -1.14
N ASP A 276 -8.98 13.42 -0.97
CA ASP A 276 -9.98 14.49 -0.94
C ASP A 276 -10.64 14.58 0.46
N PRO A 277 -10.40 15.67 1.22
CA PRO A 277 -10.99 15.84 2.55
C PRO A 277 -12.52 15.85 2.55
N ALA A 278 -13.18 16.39 1.53
CA ALA A 278 -14.63 16.43 1.44
C ALA A 278 -15.22 15.00 1.33
N THR A 279 -14.68 14.19 0.43
CA THR A 279 -15.04 12.76 0.31
C THR A 279 -14.66 12.00 1.57
N ALA A 280 -13.50 12.29 2.17
CA ALA A 280 -13.09 11.70 3.45
C ALA A 280 -14.12 11.99 4.56
N SER A 281 -14.65 13.21 4.67
CA SER A 281 -15.67 13.55 5.67
C SER A 281 -16.93 12.71 5.49
N ARG A 282 -17.40 12.52 4.25
CA ARG A 282 -18.55 11.65 3.93
C ARG A 282 -18.29 10.18 4.30
N MET A 283 -17.09 9.68 3.97
CA MET A 283 -16.66 8.34 4.34
C MET A 283 -16.59 8.17 5.86
N ALA A 284 -16.08 9.17 6.60
CA ALA A 284 -16.00 9.16 8.05
C ALA A 284 -17.39 9.10 8.69
N THR A 285 -18.33 9.92 8.21
CA THR A 285 -19.74 9.90 8.62
C THR A 285 -20.34 8.50 8.43
N LEU A 286 -20.20 7.92 7.23
CA LEU A 286 -20.73 6.58 6.96
C LEU A 286 -20.14 5.52 7.89
N ILE A 287 -18.84 5.56 8.16
CA ILE A 287 -18.20 4.59 9.06
C ILE A 287 -18.71 4.76 10.50
N ARG A 288 -18.96 5.98 10.97
CA ARG A 288 -19.57 6.26 12.28
C ARG A 288 -20.98 5.68 12.36
N ASP A 289 -21.81 5.94 11.35
CA ASP A 289 -23.17 5.41 11.26
C ASP A 289 -23.16 3.87 11.27
N VAL A 290 -22.34 3.24 10.44
CA VAL A 290 -22.18 1.77 10.39
C VAL A 290 -21.71 1.19 11.72
N LYS A 291 -20.76 1.84 12.39
CA LYS A 291 -20.27 1.43 13.72
C LYS A 291 -21.38 1.50 14.78
N SER A 292 -22.21 2.54 14.74
CA SER A 292 -23.36 2.68 15.66
C SER A 292 -24.37 1.54 15.52
N CYS A 293 -24.55 1.05 14.29
CA CYS A 293 -25.39 -0.12 13.98
C CYS A 293 -24.74 -1.46 14.35
N GLN A 294 -23.55 -1.46 14.97
CA GLN A 294 -22.76 -2.65 15.27
C GLN A 294 -22.43 -3.49 14.02
N ASP A 295 -22.29 -2.83 12.87
CA ASP A 295 -22.08 -3.44 11.56
C ASP A 295 -20.71 -3.04 10.97
N SER A 296 -20.43 -3.46 9.73
CA SER A 296 -19.21 -3.06 9.01
C SER A 296 -19.47 -2.76 7.54
N THR A 297 -18.51 -2.07 6.91
CA THR A 297 -18.55 -1.72 5.49
C THR A 297 -17.22 -2.05 4.81
N GLY A 298 -17.29 -2.25 3.49
CA GLY A 298 -16.15 -2.49 2.61
C GLY A 298 -15.92 -1.29 1.70
N GLY A 299 -15.19 -1.51 0.60
CA GLY A 299 -14.95 -0.48 -0.41
C GLY A 299 -13.72 -0.78 -1.26
N VAL A 300 -13.14 0.25 -1.85
CA VAL A 300 -12.09 0.12 -2.87
C VAL A 300 -10.85 0.91 -2.50
N LEU A 301 -9.70 0.28 -2.66
CA LEU A 301 -8.39 0.92 -2.62
C LEU A 301 -7.88 1.12 -4.05
N THR A 302 -7.33 2.30 -4.34
CA THR A 302 -6.64 2.61 -5.59
C THR A 302 -5.15 2.73 -5.33
N THR A 303 -4.34 2.07 -6.15
CA THR A 303 -2.87 2.10 -6.06
C THR A 303 -2.28 2.66 -7.33
N VAL A 304 -1.36 3.62 -7.16
CA VAL A 304 -0.56 4.20 -8.24
C VAL A 304 0.91 3.90 -7.96
N VAL A 305 1.62 3.39 -8.97
CA VAL A 305 3.08 3.28 -8.93
C VAL A 305 3.68 4.20 -9.97
N ASP A 306 4.51 5.13 -9.50
CA ASP A 306 5.30 6.04 -10.32
C ASP A 306 6.76 5.60 -10.34
N GLY A 307 7.51 5.99 -11.38
CA GLY A 307 8.91 5.57 -11.57
C GLY A 307 9.06 4.07 -11.77
N MET A 308 8.13 3.44 -12.49
CA MET A 308 8.13 2.01 -12.76
C MET A 308 9.21 1.65 -13.80
N PRO A 309 10.10 0.68 -13.55
CA PRO A 309 11.02 0.20 -14.58
C PRO A 309 10.25 -0.39 -15.77
N VAL A 310 10.73 -0.14 -16.99
CA VAL A 310 10.19 -0.76 -18.22
C VAL A 310 10.67 -2.21 -18.31
N GLY A 311 9.78 -3.12 -18.74
CA GLY A 311 10.14 -4.50 -19.04
C GLY A 311 9.97 -5.49 -17.88
N LEU A 312 9.23 -5.14 -16.83
CA LEU A 312 8.91 -6.04 -15.72
C LEU A 312 7.67 -6.89 -16.04
N GLY A 313 7.76 -8.20 -15.79
CA GLY A 313 6.70 -9.17 -16.08
C GLY A 313 7.03 -10.07 -17.28
N GLU A 314 6.15 -11.02 -17.57
CA GLU A 314 6.30 -11.99 -18.66
C GLU A 314 5.06 -11.97 -19.59
N PRO A 315 5.18 -12.36 -20.87
CA PRO A 315 4.07 -12.28 -21.80
C PRO A 315 2.99 -13.38 -21.63
N CYS A 316 3.27 -14.44 -20.88
CA CYS A 316 2.44 -15.65 -20.85
C CYS A 316 1.88 -15.99 -19.47
N PHE A 317 2.64 -16.73 -18.64
CA PHE A 317 2.17 -17.26 -17.35
C PHE A 317 2.35 -16.29 -16.19
N ASP A 318 3.43 -15.52 -16.21
CA ASP A 318 3.81 -14.59 -15.14
C ASP A 318 3.65 -13.13 -15.59
N LYS A 319 2.52 -12.84 -16.25
CA LYS A 319 2.12 -11.47 -16.58
C LYS A 319 2.11 -10.61 -15.33
N LEU A 320 2.64 -9.40 -15.41
CA LEU A 320 2.70 -8.46 -14.30
C LEU A 320 1.32 -8.31 -13.62
N GLU A 321 0.27 -8.06 -14.39
CA GLU A 321 -1.10 -7.96 -13.86
C GLU A 321 -1.61 -9.25 -13.22
N ALA A 322 -1.20 -10.42 -13.71
CA ALA A 322 -1.61 -11.70 -13.14
C ALA A 322 -0.94 -11.97 -11.79
N VAL A 323 0.36 -11.66 -11.68
CA VAL A 323 1.12 -11.79 -10.42
C VAL A 323 0.63 -10.77 -9.39
N LEU A 324 0.34 -9.53 -9.81
CA LEU A 324 -0.30 -8.52 -8.96
C LEU A 324 -1.69 -8.98 -8.51
N ALA A 325 -2.52 -9.48 -9.41
CA ALA A 325 -3.84 -10.00 -9.06
C ALA A 325 -3.74 -11.13 -8.04
N HIS A 326 -2.81 -12.07 -8.22
CA HIS A 326 -2.54 -13.13 -7.25
C HIS A 326 -2.15 -12.57 -5.88
N ALA A 327 -1.24 -11.59 -5.84
CA ALA A 327 -0.82 -10.92 -4.61
C ALA A 327 -1.99 -10.24 -3.90
N MET A 328 -2.80 -9.45 -4.62
CA MET A 328 -3.91 -8.69 -4.05
C MET A 328 -5.08 -9.57 -3.63
N LEU A 329 -5.42 -10.61 -4.41
CA LEU A 329 -6.45 -11.57 -4.07
C LEU A 329 -6.04 -12.51 -2.92
N SER A 330 -4.74 -12.60 -2.61
CA SER A 330 -4.24 -13.31 -1.43
C SER A 330 -4.39 -12.53 -0.12
N LEU A 331 -4.80 -11.26 -0.18
CA LEU A 331 -5.04 -10.44 1.00
C LEU A 331 -6.37 -10.80 1.68
N PRO A 332 -6.45 -10.70 3.02
CA PRO A 332 -7.70 -10.91 3.73
C PRO A 332 -8.80 -9.97 3.22
N ALA A 333 -10.01 -10.49 3.08
CA ALA A 333 -11.20 -9.75 2.66
C ALA A 333 -11.20 -9.19 1.23
N THR A 334 -10.14 -9.36 0.42
CA THR A 334 -10.19 -8.98 -1.00
C THR A 334 -11.19 -9.84 -1.77
N LYS A 335 -11.94 -9.20 -2.68
CA LYS A 335 -12.91 -9.85 -3.58
C LYS A 335 -12.78 -9.47 -5.05
N GLY A 336 -12.00 -8.45 -5.37
CA GLY A 336 -11.79 -8.01 -6.75
C GLY A 336 -10.45 -7.33 -6.93
N PHE A 337 -9.92 -7.46 -8.14
CA PHE A 337 -8.73 -6.78 -8.62
C PHE A 337 -9.02 -6.32 -10.05
N GLU A 338 -8.68 -5.07 -10.36
CA GLU A 338 -8.77 -4.54 -11.71
C GLU A 338 -7.60 -3.60 -11.99
N ILE A 339 -7.11 -3.59 -13.23
CA ILE A 339 -5.95 -2.80 -13.66
C ILE A 339 -6.34 -1.81 -14.75
N GLY A 340 -5.78 -0.60 -14.70
CA GLY A 340 -6.08 0.49 -15.63
C GLY A 340 -7.57 0.85 -15.66
N SER A 341 -8.13 0.86 -16.88
CA SER A 341 -9.57 1.04 -17.13
C SER A 341 -10.45 -0.06 -16.52
N GLY A 342 -9.85 -1.21 -16.15
CA GLY A 342 -10.52 -2.30 -15.45
C GLY A 342 -11.76 -2.80 -16.17
N PHE A 343 -12.82 -3.06 -15.40
CA PHE A 343 -14.09 -3.52 -15.98
C PHE A 343 -14.77 -2.47 -16.87
N ALA A 344 -14.54 -1.18 -16.62
CA ALA A 344 -15.11 -0.11 -17.45
C ALA A 344 -14.54 -0.14 -18.88
N GLY A 345 -13.29 -0.54 -19.06
CA GLY A 345 -12.64 -0.69 -20.36
C GLY A 345 -13.34 -1.69 -21.29
N THR A 346 -14.02 -2.71 -20.73
CA THR A 346 -14.75 -3.73 -21.51
C THR A 346 -15.93 -3.16 -22.32
N ARG A 347 -16.35 -1.93 -22.02
CA ARG A 347 -17.45 -1.23 -22.70
C ARG A 347 -16.97 -0.33 -23.83
N LEU A 348 -15.66 -0.22 -24.05
CA LEU A 348 -15.06 0.67 -25.05
C LEU A 348 -14.72 -0.10 -26.33
N ARG A 349 -14.74 0.62 -27.46
CA ARG A 349 -14.18 0.11 -28.73
C ARG A 349 -12.65 0.25 -28.71
N GLY A 350 -11.95 -0.62 -29.43
CA GLY A 350 -10.48 -0.56 -29.52
C GLY A 350 -9.93 0.80 -29.95
N SER A 351 -10.62 1.52 -30.85
CA SER A 351 -10.23 2.87 -31.26
C SER A 351 -10.26 3.92 -30.15
N ALA A 352 -11.00 3.67 -29.06
CA ALA A 352 -11.09 4.53 -27.89
C ALA A 352 -10.30 3.99 -26.68
N HIS A 353 -10.02 2.68 -26.64
CA HIS A 353 -9.29 2.04 -25.55
C HIS A 353 -7.78 1.97 -25.80
N ASN A 354 -7.35 1.72 -27.03
CA ASN A 354 -5.94 1.52 -27.37
C ASN A 354 -5.11 2.76 -27.04
N ASP A 355 -4.06 2.56 -26.25
CA ASP A 355 -3.11 3.62 -25.90
C ASP A 355 -2.09 3.81 -27.04
N ALA A 356 -2.27 4.86 -27.86
CA ALA A 356 -1.32 5.23 -28.92
C ALA A 356 0.04 5.66 -28.33
N PHE A 357 1.13 5.58 -29.11
CA PHE A 357 2.47 5.94 -28.64
C PHE A 357 2.94 7.31 -29.14
N ASP A 358 3.64 8.04 -28.28
CA ASP A 358 4.35 9.29 -28.60
C ASP A 358 5.85 9.17 -28.26
N LEU A 359 6.66 10.10 -28.78
CA LEU A 359 8.07 10.24 -28.39
C LEU A 359 8.19 10.64 -26.92
N ALA A 360 9.14 10.02 -26.21
CA ALA A 360 9.43 10.33 -24.82
C ALA A 360 10.16 11.69 -24.72
N GLY A 361 9.48 12.70 -24.17
CA GLY A 361 10.03 14.06 -24.04
C GLY A 361 9.13 15.09 -23.34
N GLY A 362 7.81 14.84 -23.24
CA GLY A 362 6.89 15.64 -22.43
C GLY A 362 6.75 15.14 -20.99
N ALA A 363 6.22 15.95 -20.08
CA ALA A 363 5.67 15.46 -18.81
C ALA A 363 4.59 14.38 -19.10
N PRO A 364 4.37 13.38 -18.22
CA PRO A 364 3.26 12.44 -18.41
C PRO A 364 1.96 13.22 -18.54
N ASP A 365 1.13 12.88 -19.53
CA ASP A 365 -0.24 13.36 -19.51
C ASP A 365 -0.95 12.67 -18.34
N ALA A 366 -1.60 13.50 -17.52
CA ALA A 366 -2.49 13.07 -16.46
C ALA A 366 -3.40 11.94 -16.93
N TRP A 367 -3.85 11.11 -16.00
CA TRP A 367 -5.01 10.23 -16.18
C TRP A 367 -6.13 10.93 -16.96
N ALA A 368 -6.22 10.63 -18.25
CA ALA A 368 -7.39 10.90 -19.07
C ALA A 368 -8.07 9.56 -19.29
N THR A 369 -8.92 9.14 -18.35
CA THR A 369 -9.75 7.97 -18.62
C THR A 369 -11.00 8.34 -19.39
N ALA A 370 -11.45 7.39 -20.20
CA ALA A 370 -12.84 7.34 -20.65
C ALA A 370 -13.89 7.26 -19.50
N ALA A 371 -13.48 7.12 -18.23
CA ALA A 371 -14.36 7.18 -17.06
C ALA A 371 -14.80 8.62 -16.75
N THR A 372 -13.99 9.65 -17.06
CA THR A 372 -14.46 11.05 -17.02
C THR A 372 -15.40 11.37 -18.18
N ALA A 373 -15.35 10.60 -19.28
CA ALA A 373 -16.25 10.76 -20.42
C ALA A 373 -17.64 10.13 -20.21
N ALA A 374 -17.81 9.22 -19.24
CA ALA A 374 -19.07 8.51 -19.02
C ALA A 374 -20.21 9.43 -18.52
N SER A 375 -19.91 10.57 -17.89
CA SER A 375 -20.90 11.58 -17.47
C SER A 375 -21.27 12.56 -18.60
N GLY A 376 -20.42 12.74 -19.60
CA GLY A 376 -20.65 13.65 -20.75
C GLY A 376 -21.11 12.95 -22.04
N ALA A 377 -20.97 11.62 -22.13
CA ALA A 377 -21.28 10.83 -23.33
C ALA A 377 -22.76 10.87 -23.75
N ALA A 378 -23.68 11.17 -22.82
CA ALA A 378 -25.09 11.34 -23.15
C ALA A 378 -25.36 12.60 -24.00
N ALA A 379 -24.52 13.64 -23.89
CA ALA A 379 -24.67 14.89 -24.63
C ALA A 379 -23.86 14.93 -25.95
N ALA A 380 -22.67 14.32 -25.97
CA ALA A 380 -21.77 14.36 -27.13
C ALA A 380 -22.15 13.36 -28.26
N ALA A 381 -22.88 12.29 -27.94
CA ALA A 381 -23.33 11.30 -28.92
C ALA A 381 -24.30 11.88 -29.98
N ALA A 382 -24.96 13.00 -29.68
CA ALA A 382 -25.84 13.69 -30.62
C ALA A 382 -25.07 14.53 -31.68
N ALA A 383 -23.83 14.94 -31.41
CA ALA A 383 -23.06 15.83 -32.28
C ALA A 383 -22.06 15.09 -33.20
N ALA A 384 -21.51 13.95 -32.76
CA ALA A 384 -20.47 13.24 -33.51
C ALA A 384 -20.98 12.40 -34.69
N ALA A 385 -22.29 12.14 -34.76
CA ALA A 385 -22.92 11.38 -35.86
C ALA A 385 -22.88 12.13 -37.21
N ALA A 386 -22.58 13.42 -37.24
CA ALA A 386 -22.58 14.24 -38.45
C ALA A 386 -21.21 14.35 -39.17
N ALA A 387 -20.09 13.95 -38.55
CA ALA A 387 -18.75 14.28 -39.05
C ALA A 387 -17.93 13.09 -39.63
N ALA A 388 -18.40 11.85 -39.49
CA ALA A 388 -17.62 10.65 -39.82
C ALA A 388 -17.90 10.05 -41.22
N ALA A 389 -18.19 10.89 -42.22
CA ALA A 389 -18.49 10.46 -43.60
C ALA A 389 -17.39 10.75 -44.64
N SER A 390 -16.20 11.24 -44.26
CA SER A 390 -15.12 11.44 -45.25
C SER A 390 -13.71 11.42 -44.64
N ALA A 391 -13.09 10.23 -44.58
CA ALA A 391 -11.65 10.05 -44.67
C ALA A 391 -11.28 8.55 -44.55
N SER A 392 -11.42 7.79 -45.64
CA SER A 392 -10.79 6.48 -45.78
C SER A 392 -10.13 6.35 -47.15
N ALA A 393 -8.87 6.76 -47.26
CA ALA A 393 -7.93 6.31 -48.29
C ALA A 393 -6.57 6.99 -48.11
N ALA A 394 -5.62 6.33 -47.42
CA ALA A 394 -4.17 6.39 -47.68
C ALA A 394 -3.38 5.80 -46.50
N ALA A 395 -3.21 4.48 -46.45
CA ALA A 395 -2.11 3.84 -45.70
C ALA A 395 -1.98 2.37 -46.12
N ALA A 396 -1.61 2.13 -47.38
CA ALA A 396 -1.24 0.81 -47.87
C ALA A 396 -0.16 0.95 -48.95
N ALA A 397 1.07 1.29 -48.54
CA ALA A 397 2.29 1.07 -49.32
C ALA A 397 3.52 1.45 -48.50
N ALA A 398 4.16 0.47 -47.86
CA ALA A 398 5.61 0.43 -47.64
C ALA A 398 5.97 -0.82 -46.80
N SER A 399 6.08 -1.98 -47.45
CA SER A 399 6.83 -3.11 -46.88
C SER A 399 7.75 -3.66 -47.97
N SER A 400 9.06 -3.55 -47.72
CA SER A 400 10.10 -4.53 -48.07
C SER A 400 11.47 -3.85 -48.06
N ALA A 401 12.30 -4.13 -47.05
CA ALA A 401 13.75 -4.04 -47.20
C ALA A 401 14.48 -4.88 -46.15
N ALA A 402 15.20 -5.89 -46.68
CA ALA A 402 16.50 -6.43 -46.25
C ALA A 402 16.67 -6.96 -44.82
N ALA A 403 16.68 -8.29 -44.72
CA ALA A 403 17.32 -9.03 -43.63
C ALA A 403 18.85 -8.99 -43.81
N GLY A 404 19.50 -8.09 -43.06
CA GLY A 404 20.92 -8.12 -42.75
C GLY A 404 21.12 -8.45 -41.28
N ALA A 405 22.17 -9.21 -40.94
CA ALA A 405 22.49 -9.58 -39.57
C ALA A 405 22.56 -8.34 -38.66
N LEU A 406 21.79 -8.33 -37.58
CA LEU A 406 21.68 -7.20 -36.66
C LEU A 406 23.02 -6.97 -35.95
N PRO A 407 23.61 -5.75 -36.02
CA PRO A 407 24.74 -5.37 -35.17
C PRO A 407 24.33 -5.47 -33.68
N PRO A 408 25.28 -5.50 -32.72
CA PRO A 408 24.98 -5.59 -31.29
C PRO A 408 23.92 -4.56 -30.94
N GLN A 409 22.75 -5.04 -30.53
CA GLN A 409 21.54 -4.24 -30.48
C GLN A 409 21.68 -3.16 -29.40
N SER A 410 21.97 -1.93 -29.79
CA SER A 410 21.37 -0.79 -29.10
C SER A 410 19.86 -1.04 -29.14
N HIS A 411 19.23 -1.22 -27.97
CA HIS A 411 17.80 -1.52 -27.89
C HIS A 411 17.03 -0.50 -28.75
N PRO A 412 16.23 -0.91 -29.74
CA PRO A 412 15.73 -0.01 -30.80
C PRO A 412 14.81 1.11 -30.29
N THR A 413 14.34 0.99 -29.05
CA THR A 413 13.53 1.99 -28.35
C THR A 413 14.26 2.65 -27.17
N LEU A 414 15.58 2.42 -27.01
CA LEU A 414 16.42 3.12 -26.03
C LEU A 414 17.55 3.85 -26.75
N GLU A 415 17.61 5.18 -26.59
CA GLU A 415 18.77 5.97 -27.02
C GLU A 415 19.58 6.36 -25.79
N GLN A 416 20.86 5.96 -25.73
CA GLN A 416 21.74 6.19 -24.57
C GLN A 416 21.13 5.73 -23.23
N GLY A 417 20.33 4.65 -23.26
CA GLY A 417 19.64 4.12 -22.07
C GLY A 417 18.34 4.85 -21.68
N ARG A 418 17.87 5.80 -22.48
CA ARG A 418 16.60 6.53 -22.28
C ARG A 418 15.49 5.93 -23.14
N VAL A 419 14.32 5.72 -22.55
CA VAL A 419 13.11 5.28 -23.24
C VAL A 419 12.74 6.29 -24.32
N LEU A 420 12.52 5.84 -25.56
CA LEU A 420 12.16 6.67 -26.71
C LEU A 420 10.66 6.78 -26.94
N LEU A 421 9.87 5.80 -26.48
CA LEU A 421 8.42 5.71 -26.74
C LEU A 421 7.64 5.62 -25.44
N ARG A 422 6.48 6.27 -25.39
CA ARG A 422 5.55 6.16 -24.26
C ARG A 422 4.10 6.09 -24.73
N PRO A 423 3.21 5.39 -24.01
CA PRO A 423 1.77 5.50 -24.22
C PRO A 423 1.30 6.95 -23.99
N ARG A 424 0.46 7.47 -24.89
CA ARG A 424 -0.20 8.79 -24.80
C ARG A 424 -1.29 8.81 -23.74
N THR A 425 -2.06 7.73 -23.67
CA THR A 425 -3.06 7.47 -22.63
C THR A 425 -2.65 6.24 -21.82
N ASN A 426 -3.35 5.94 -20.73
CA ASN A 426 -3.01 4.83 -19.84
C ASN A 426 -4.23 3.96 -19.48
N ASN A 427 -5.07 3.63 -20.47
CA ASN A 427 -6.19 2.72 -20.28
C ASN A 427 -5.72 1.31 -19.88
N ALA A 428 -4.53 0.90 -20.32
CA ALA A 428 -3.91 -0.36 -19.97
C ALA A 428 -3.37 -0.40 -18.53
N GLY A 429 -3.24 0.74 -17.86
CA GLY A 429 -2.84 0.82 -16.46
C GLY A 429 -1.37 0.47 -16.22
N GLY A 430 -0.50 0.84 -17.15
CA GLY A 430 0.95 0.69 -17.06
C GLY A 430 1.51 -0.62 -17.59
N THR A 431 0.66 -1.57 -18.02
CA THR A 431 1.09 -2.87 -18.55
C THR A 431 0.56 -3.11 -19.96
N LEU A 432 1.38 -3.66 -20.84
CA LEU A 432 0.97 -4.12 -22.17
C LEU A 432 1.50 -5.52 -22.39
N GLY A 433 0.59 -6.43 -22.73
CA GLY A 433 0.94 -7.84 -22.94
C GLY A 433 1.56 -8.51 -21.71
N GLY A 434 1.27 -8.06 -20.49
CA GLY A 434 1.87 -8.61 -19.28
C GLY A 434 3.17 -7.95 -18.82
N ILE A 435 3.62 -6.90 -19.51
CA ILE A 435 4.94 -6.29 -19.29
C ILE A 435 4.77 -4.79 -19.00
N SER A 436 5.53 -4.26 -18.03
CA SER A 436 5.49 -2.84 -17.70
C SER A 436 6.01 -1.95 -18.84
N THR A 437 5.27 -0.88 -19.08
CA THR A 437 5.54 0.09 -20.17
C THR A 437 6.39 1.28 -19.71
N GLY A 438 6.56 1.47 -18.40
CA GLY A 438 7.13 2.68 -17.81
C GLY A 438 6.12 3.79 -17.54
N ALA A 439 4.89 3.69 -18.06
CA ALA A 439 3.79 4.50 -17.59
C ALA A 439 3.40 4.10 -16.15
N GLN A 440 2.64 4.97 -15.47
CA GLN A 440 2.18 4.69 -14.12
C GLN A 440 1.40 3.38 -14.06
N LEU A 441 1.79 2.48 -13.15
CA LEU A 441 1.00 1.29 -12.87
C LEU A 441 -0.22 1.73 -12.06
N LEU A 442 -1.41 1.36 -12.50
CA LEU A 442 -2.64 1.71 -11.81
C LEU A 442 -3.53 0.49 -11.66
N PHE A 443 -3.92 0.19 -10.42
CA PHE A 443 -4.90 -0.86 -10.18
C PHE A 443 -5.78 -0.52 -8.97
N ARG A 444 -6.91 -1.22 -8.87
CA ARG A 444 -7.87 -1.12 -7.77
C ARG A 444 -8.11 -2.48 -7.13
N VAL A 445 -8.31 -2.46 -5.83
CA VAL A 445 -8.54 -3.66 -4.99
C VAL A 445 -9.84 -3.48 -4.23
N ALA A 446 -10.80 -4.37 -4.47
CA ALA A 446 -12.08 -4.36 -3.79
C ALA A 446 -12.01 -5.22 -2.52
N ILE A 447 -12.32 -4.61 -1.36
CA ILE A 447 -12.30 -5.25 -0.05
C ILE A 447 -13.74 -5.33 0.48
N LYS A 448 -14.18 -6.55 0.82
CA LYS A 448 -15.51 -6.76 1.41
C LYS A 448 -15.61 -6.24 2.85
N PRO A 449 -16.83 -6.03 3.38
CA PRO A 449 -17.04 -5.75 4.79
C PRO A 449 -16.39 -6.79 5.72
N VAL A 450 -16.04 -6.34 6.93
CA VAL A 450 -15.44 -7.18 7.97
C VAL A 450 -16.48 -8.17 8.48
N SER A 451 -16.19 -9.46 8.43
CA SER A 451 -17.22 -10.46 8.74
C SER A 451 -17.58 -10.56 10.22
N THR A 452 -16.75 -10.04 11.12
CA THR A 452 -17.03 -10.04 12.56
C THR A 452 -17.75 -8.75 12.93
N ILE A 453 -19.03 -8.87 13.29
CA ILE A 453 -19.92 -7.75 13.63
C ILE A 453 -20.65 -8.05 14.95
N GLY A 454 -21.09 -6.99 15.63
CA GLY A 454 -21.81 -7.10 16.91
C GLY A 454 -23.29 -7.48 16.75
N ARG A 455 -23.82 -7.39 15.52
CA ARG A 455 -25.20 -7.82 15.22
C ARG A 455 -25.34 -9.34 15.32
N PRO A 456 -26.39 -9.84 16.00
CA PRO A 456 -26.73 -11.27 16.02
C PRO A 456 -26.97 -11.80 14.61
N GLN A 457 -26.40 -12.96 14.31
CA GLN A 457 -26.58 -13.67 13.05
C GLN A 457 -27.02 -15.11 13.31
N ASP A 458 -28.12 -15.51 12.68
CA ASP A 458 -28.55 -16.91 12.67
C ASP A 458 -27.62 -17.72 11.77
N THR A 459 -27.06 -18.78 12.33
CA THR A 459 -26.05 -19.63 11.69
C THR A 459 -26.16 -21.07 12.25
N ALA A 460 -25.14 -21.90 12.03
CA ALA A 460 -25.06 -23.24 12.58
C ALA A 460 -23.72 -23.48 13.27
N GLY A 461 -23.73 -24.31 14.30
CA GLY A 461 -22.53 -24.87 14.92
C GLY A 461 -21.79 -25.83 14.00
N PHE A 462 -20.57 -26.21 14.39
CA PHE A 462 -19.81 -27.23 13.66
C PHE A 462 -20.47 -28.62 13.67
N ASP A 463 -21.37 -28.86 14.62
CA ASP A 463 -22.21 -30.06 14.75
C ASP A 463 -23.48 -30.01 13.86
N GLY A 464 -23.72 -28.91 13.15
CA GLY A 464 -24.90 -28.69 12.33
C GLY A 464 -26.13 -28.22 13.12
N ALA A 465 -26.03 -28.04 14.44
CA ALA A 465 -27.12 -27.49 15.23
C ALA A 465 -27.30 -25.99 14.93
N LYS A 466 -28.54 -25.50 14.93
CA LYS A 466 -28.81 -24.06 14.77
C LYS A 466 -28.15 -23.30 15.92
N GLY A 467 -27.47 -22.20 15.58
CA GLY A 467 -26.81 -21.32 16.53
C GLY A 467 -27.07 -19.86 16.17
N ASN A 468 -26.82 -18.98 17.13
CA ASN A 468 -26.84 -17.54 16.91
C ASN A 468 -25.49 -16.98 17.38
N LEU A 469 -24.88 -16.12 16.57
CA LEU A 469 -23.59 -15.54 16.86
C LEU A 469 -23.66 -14.01 16.79
N ALA A 470 -23.37 -13.36 17.91
CA ALA A 470 -23.08 -11.94 17.99
C ALA A 470 -21.66 -11.78 18.54
N ALA A 471 -20.74 -11.26 17.74
CA ALA A 471 -19.36 -11.18 18.18
C ALA A 471 -19.23 -10.10 19.26
N ARG A 472 -18.85 -10.50 20.46
CA ARG A 472 -18.46 -9.58 21.53
C ARG A 472 -16.99 -9.24 21.34
N GLY A 473 -16.67 -7.96 21.14
CA GLY A 473 -15.28 -7.53 21.13
C GLY A 473 -14.94 -6.39 20.19
N ARG A 474 -13.64 -6.29 19.91
CA ARG A 474 -12.99 -5.14 19.27
C ARG A 474 -12.88 -5.36 17.76
N HIS A 475 -13.88 -4.89 17.00
CA HIS A 475 -13.93 -5.06 15.55
C HIS A 475 -13.82 -3.72 14.83
N ASP A 476 -13.20 -3.75 13.64
CA ASP A 476 -13.13 -2.56 12.79
C ASP A 476 -14.44 -2.45 11.99
N PRO A 477 -15.12 -1.29 12.00
CA PRO A 477 -16.26 -1.05 11.12
C PRO A 477 -15.82 -0.89 9.65
N CYS A 478 -14.55 -0.53 9.41
CA CYS A 478 -13.95 -0.43 8.09
C CYS A 478 -12.43 -0.66 8.17
N VAL A 479 -11.88 -1.53 7.33
CA VAL A 479 -10.44 -1.89 7.33
C VAL A 479 -9.63 -1.19 6.24
N LEU A 480 -10.26 -0.38 5.38
CA LEU A 480 -9.59 0.19 4.21
C LEU A 480 -8.36 1.05 4.56
N PRO A 481 -8.41 1.98 5.53
CA PRO A 481 -7.24 2.83 5.83
C PRO A 481 -6.01 2.04 6.32
N ARG A 482 -6.22 0.92 7.03
CA ARG A 482 -5.14 0.02 7.47
C ARG A 482 -4.71 -0.98 6.41
N ALA A 483 -5.52 -1.18 5.38
CA ALA A 483 -5.22 -2.07 4.26
C ALA A 483 -4.36 -1.38 3.18
N SER A 484 -4.35 -0.04 3.09
CA SER A 484 -3.46 0.71 2.19
C SER A 484 -1.98 0.31 2.29
N PRO A 485 -1.30 0.35 3.48
CA PRO A 485 0.11 -0.06 3.59
C PRO A 485 0.33 -1.55 3.27
N LEU A 486 -0.69 -2.38 3.38
CA LEU A 486 -0.63 -3.79 3.00
C LEU A 486 -0.64 -3.98 1.48
N VAL A 487 -1.49 -3.23 0.77
CA VAL A 487 -1.51 -3.22 -0.70
C VAL A 487 -0.21 -2.64 -1.25
N GLU A 488 0.31 -1.55 -0.68
CA GLU A 488 1.63 -1.01 -1.03
C GLU A 488 2.72 -2.08 -0.84
N GLY A 489 2.78 -2.71 0.34
CA GLY A 489 3.77 -3.73 0.64
C GLY A 489 3.73 -4.93 -0.30
N MET A 490 2.54 -5.48 -0.59
CA MET A 490 2.41 -6.58 -1.55
C MET A 490 2.80 -6.18 -2.98
N THR A 491 2.52 -4.93 -3.36
CA THR A 491 2.96 -4.39 -4.66
C THR A 491 4.47 -4.36 -4.71
N SER A 492 5.13 -3.81 -3.67
CA SER A 492 6.59 -3.78 -3.56
C SER A 492 7.21 -5.17 -3.67
N LEU A 493 6.62 -6.19 -3.03
CA LEU A 493 7.10 -7.57 -3.11
C LEU A 493 7.05 -8.12 -4.54
N VAL A 494 5.93 -7.90 -5.26
CA VAL A 494 5.80 -8.33 -6.66
C VAL A 494 6.81 -7.62 -7.54
N LEU A 495 6.92 -6.30 -7.41
CA LEU A 495 7.80 -5.51 -8.25
C LEU A 495 9.27 -5.83 -8.00
N ALA A 496 9.65 -6.02 -6.73
CA ALA A 496 11.02 -6.38 -6.38
C ALA A 496 11.40 -7.78 -6.91
N ASP A 497 10.49 -8.75 -6.77
CA ASP A 497 10.71 -10.11 -7.28
C ASP A 497 10.87 -10.13 -8.80
N LEU A 498 9.97 -9.45 -9.53
CA LEU A 498 10.05 -9.35 -10.99
C LEU A 498 11.31 -8.60 -11.44
N ALA A 499 11.69 -7.53 -10.74
CA ALA A 499 12.91 -6.78 -11.06
C ALA A 499 14.18 -7.64 -10.88
N LEU A 500 14.25 -8.44 -9.82
CA LEU A 500 15.36 -9.36 -9.64
C LEU A 500 15.37 -10.49 -10.69
N GLN A 501 14.20 -11.03 -11.06
CA GLN A 501 14.10 -12.00 -12.15
C GLN A 501 14.57 -11.42 -13.49
N GLN A 502 14.32 -10.14 -13.78
CA GLN A 502 14.85 -9.53 -15.00
C GLN A 502 16.35 -9.29 -14.90
N ARG A 503 16.90 -9.00 -13.71
CA ARG A 503 18.35 -8.87 -13.52
C ARG A 503 19.09 -10.18 -13.78
N THR A 504 18.53 -11.33 -13.41
CA THR A 504 19.20 -12.64 -13.65
C THR A 504 19.27 -13.03 -15.12
N ARG A 505 18.44 -12.43 -15.98
CA ARG A 505 18.46 -12.64 -17.43
C ARG A 505 19.49 -11.79 -18.16
N ARG A 506 19.99 -10.73 -17.52
CA ARG A 506 21.08 -9.93 -18.07
C ARG A 506 22.38 -10.71 -17.87
N GLU A 507 23.28 -10.66 -18.84
CA GLU A 507 24.59 -11.28 -18.69
C GLU A 507 25.22 -10.85 -17.36
N PRO A 508 25.84 -11.79 -16.60
CA PRO A 508 26.67 -11.42 -15.47
C PRO A 508 27.66 -10.37 -15.95
N VAL A 509 27.90 -9.32 -15.16
CA VAL A 509 29.00 -8.40 -15.43
C VAL A 509 30.27 -9.24 -15.47
N ALA A 510 30.80 -9.50 -16.67
CA ALA A 510 32.10 -10.11 -16.83
C ALA A 510 33.06 -9.18 -16.10
N LEU A 511 33.73 -9.69 -15.07
CA LEU A 511 34.91 -8.99 -14.56
C LEU A 511 35.80 -8.76 -15.78
N PRO A 512 36.32 -7.54 -16.01
CA PRO A 512 37.32 -7.36 -17.03
C PRO A 512 38.39 -8.44 -16.78
N PRO A 513 38.83 -9.17 -17.83
CA PRO A 513 39.87 -10.17 -17.64
C PRO A 513 40.98 -9.51 -16.83
N ALA A 514 41.43 -10.20 -15.77
CA ALA A 514 42.53 -9.72 -14.97
C ALA A 514 43.61 -9.26 -15.96
N ALA A 515 44.07 -8.01 -15.81
CA ALA A 515 45.09 -7.47 -16.70
C ALA A 515 46.19 -8.54 -16.83
N PRO A 516 46.67 -8.85 -18.06
CA PRO A 516 47.72 -9.83 -18.25
C PRO A 516 48.87 -9.50 -17.28
N ALA A 517 49.49 -10.53 -16.72
CA ALA A 517 50.45 -10.45 -15.63
C ALA A 517 51.80 -9.80 -16.02
N ASP A 518 51.78 -8.77 -16.87
CA ASP A 518 52.92 -8.01 -17.33
C ASP A 518 52.68 -6.50 -17.06
N ALA A 519 52.81 -6.13 -15.79
CA ALA A 519 53.05 -4.75 -15.40
C ALA A 519 54.25 -4.71 -14.43
N PRO A 520 55.50 -4.63 -14.94
CA PRO A 520 56.66 -4.42 -14.10
C PRO A 520 56.78 -2.92 -13.83
N ALA A 521 56.33 -2.44 -12.66
CA ALA A 521 56.75 -1.13 -12.11
C ALA A 521 56.19 -0.79 -10.70
N ARG A 522 55.71 -1.75 -9.89
CA ARG A 522 55.26 -1.46 -8.51
C ARG A 522 56.03 -2.18 -7.39
N ALA A 523 56.90 -3.14 -7.73
CA ALA A 523 57.77 -3.80 -6.75
C ALA A 523 59.04 -3.00 -6.44
N GLU A 524 59.63 -2.32 -7.44
CA GLU A 524 60.89 -1.58 -7.25
C GLU A 524 60.72 -0.29 -6.43
N LYS A 525 59.54 0.35 -6.50
CA LYS A 525 59.27 1.56 -5.72
C LYS A 525 59.12 1.28 -4.22
N ARG A 526 58.61 0.11 -3.84
CA ARG A 526 58.52 -0.33 -2.44
C ARG A 526 59.86 -0.75 -1.85
N ALA A 527 60.77 -1.30 -2.66
CA ALA A 527 62.11 -1.67 -2.20
C ALA A 527 63.00 -0.43 -1.96
N ALA A 528 62.88 0.60 -2.82
CA ALA A 528 63.60 1.87 -2.66
C ALA A 528 63.12 2.68 -1.43
N GLU A 529 61.81 2.76 -1.20
CA GLU A 529 61.24 3.48 -0.05
C GLU A 529 61.52 2.78 1.29
N SER A 530 61.69 1.44 1.30
CA SER A 530 62.09 0.71 2.51
C SER A 530 63.55 0.90 2.90
N GLN A 531 64.47 1.11 1.95
CA GLN A 531 65.89 1.32 2.24
C GLN A 531 66.20 2.73 2.78
N GLU A 532 65.46 3.76 2.34
CA GLU A 532 65.64 5.13 2.88
C GLU A 532 65.12 5.27 4.32
N GLY A 533 64.00 4.61 4.66
CA GLY A 533 63.42 4.61 6.01
C GLY A 533 64.23 3.84 7.05
N GLU A 534 64.94 2.78 6.65
CA GLU A 534 65.78 2.00 7.57
C GLU A 534 67.10 2.72 7.90
N SER A 535 67.66 3.50 6.96
CA SER A 535 68.89 4.28 7.19
C SER A 535 68.68 5.48 8.13
N THR A 536 67.51 6.11 8.10
CA THR A 536 67.14 7.24 8.96
C THR A 536 66.79 6.79 10.37
N ALA A 537 66.15 5.61 10.52
CA ALA A 537 65.86 5.03 11.83
C ALA A 537 67.11 4.50 12.57
N LYS A 538 68.16 4.08 11.84
CA LYS A 538 69.43 3.63 12.44
C LYS A 538 70.31 4.80 12.93
N ARG A 539 70.33 5.94 12.23
CA ARG A 539 71.04 7.15 12.68
C ARG A 539 70.44 7.80 13.94
N ALA A 540 69.12 7.66 14.17
CA ALA A 540 68.48 8.23 15.35
C ALA A 540 68.67 7.40 16.64
N ARG A 541 69.13 6.15 16.55
CA ARG A 541 69.36 5.27 17.73
C ARG A 541 70.78 5.32 18.28
N ASP A 542 71.75 5.76 17.50
CA ASP A 542 73.14 5.85 17.94
C ASP A 542 73.48 7.19 18.66
N ASP A 543 72.62 8.21 18.56
CA ASP A 543 72.80 9.53 19.20
C ASP A 543 72.17 9.68 20.60
N THR A 544 71.66 8.58 21.20
CA THR A 544 71.07 8.60 22.56
C THR A 544 71.79 7.71 23.58
N SER A 545 73.01 7.26 23.27
CA SER A 545 73.92 6.64 24.25
C SER A 545 75.28 7.33 24.28
N ALA A 546 75.36 8.45 24.99
CA ALA A 546 76.60 9.02 25.54
C ALA A 546 76.27 9.80 26.81
#